data_AF-A0A167RIF3-F1
#
_entry.id   AF-A0A167RIF3-F1
#
_cell.length_a   1.000
_cell.length_b   1.000
_cell.length_c   1.000
_cell.angle_alpha   90.00
_cell.angle_beta   90.00
_cell.angle_gamma   90.00
#
_symmetry.space_group_name_H-M   'P 1'
#
loop_
_entity.id
_entity.type
_entity.pdbx_description
1 polymer ?
#
loop_
_entity_poly.entity_id
_entity_poly.type
_entity_poly.pdbx_seq_one_letter_code
_entity_poly.pdbx_strand_id
1 'polypeptide(L)'
;MAVPIHDPLVGPILINQHGRVRLTPSMIPDASNFDAKDSSFFNKWSELPSPNQVREKAEAQWLSGTSLDKRRSLLYGGAHVRPPPAVFEDMGLVVKWGIQVGISEAQSIYAIHRFLNGRIPVPEVYGWRTDRDEKFIYMQYMRGRTLEEAWESLEHNERDIVCHQLRTAFNNLRQLKQDPSDTFIGNIMRSPLYDRALHLNYLSEAGPFTSVHEFHEWFTFLPRRPMPDPHSVPIEPFRHELFDDSSIKFTHGDLHRSNIILTPSKPYRLLAVVDWEQSGWLPEYWEARKAQYTAFHREEWSTKYLPMILDQYASTADPWDCGTQPAHYAVYIPTCDTGDVGKLIHVTGNPAQGFFLEFRRNYDFDAPQPSFQLIPLAQVDDRYIKDTVGNKEIGDTIARDRFESVATTVQPPSRSPNPFDLSAPNCQNWLLDYTEKLVAEDYVPDSTLSVIRNAPKVL
;
A
#
# COMPACT_ATOMS: atom_id res chain seq x y z
N MET A 1 -37.87 30.24 -26.82
CA MET A 1 -37.93 28.77 -26.95
C MET A 1 -36.55 28.30 -27.34
N ALA A 2 -35.79 27.80 -26.37
CA ALA A 2 -34.47 27.21 -26.60
C ALA A 2 -34.59 25.72 -26.27
N VAL A 3 -34.31 24.89 -27.27
CA VAL A 3 -34.30 23.43 -27.17
C VAL A 3 -32.96 23.01 -26.55
N PRO A 4 -32.91 22.10 -25.56
CA PRO A 4 -31.65 21.58 -25.07
C PRO A 4 -31.03 20.64 -26.11
N ILE A 5 -29.76 20.87 -26.43
CA ILE A 5 -28.95 19.97 -27.24
C ILE A 5 -28.62 18.75 -26.38
N HIS A 6 -29.16 17.58 -26.75
CA HIS A 6 -28.72 16.30 -26.21
C HIS A 6 -27.39 15.91 -26.88
N ASP A 7 -26.35 15.77 -26.06
CA ASP A 7 -25.04 15.23 -26.46
C ASP A 7 -25.12 13.69 -26.55
N PRO A 8 -24.78 13.04 -27.68
CA PRO A 8 -24.96 11.59 -27.88
C PRO A 8 -23.98 10.69 -27.10
N LEU A 9 -23.02 11.24 -26.36
CA LEU A 9 -22.07 10.46 -25.56
C LEU A 9 -22.43 10.39 -24.07
N VAL A 10 -23.52 11.02 -23.64
CA VAL A 10 -23.96 11.06 -22.25
C VAL A 10 -24.97 9.94 -22.01
N GLY A 11 -24.47 8.76 -21.62
CA GLY A 11 -25.32 7.82 -20.88
C GLY A 11 -25.87 8.53 -19.63
N PRO A 12 -27.17 8.36 -19.28
CA PRO A 12 -27.72 9.01 -18.10
C PRO A 12 -26.93 8.57 -16.87
N ILE A 13 -26.57 9.51 -15.99
CA ILE A 13 -26.17 9.18 -14.62
C ILE A 13 -27.37 8.44 -14.03
N LEU A 14 -27.28 7.11 -13.91
CA LEU A 14 -28.34 6.27 -13.38
C LEU A 14 -28.39 6.44 -11.85
N ILE A 15 -28.86 7.60 -11.40
CA ILE A 15 -29.31 7.81 -10.04
C ILE A 15 -30.61 7.04 -9.93
N ASN A 16 -30.62 5.94 -9.18
CA ASN A 16 -31.88 5.22 -8.96
C ASN A 16 -32.83 6.08 -8.08
N GLN A 17 -34.10 5.68 -8.00
CA GLN A 17 -35.15 6.38 -7.22
C GLN A 17 -34.83 6.55 -5.71
N HIS A 18 -33.70 6.02 -5.23
CA HIS A 18 -33.22 6.13 -3.85
C HIS A 18 -31.92 6.96 -3.71
N GLY A 19 -31.46 7.66 -4.76
CA GLY A 19 -30.26 8.50 -4.70
C GLY A 19 -28.94 7.74 -4.73
N ARG A 20 -28.95 6.43 -5.05
CA ARG A 20 -27.73 5.60 -5.17
C ARG A 20 -27.17 5.68 -6.58
N VAL A 21 -25.85 5.83 -6.66
CA VAL A 21 -25.08 5.96 -7.90
C VAL A 21 -24.68 4.56 -8.37
N ARG A 22 -25.16 4.18 -9.56
CA ARG A 22 -24.69 2.96 -10.24
C ARG A 22 -23.44 3.26 -11.03
N LEU A 23 -22.43 2.42 -10.87
CA LEU A 23 -21.15 2.53 -11.57
C LEU A 23 -20.87 1.20 -12.26
N THR A 24 -20.66 1.26 -13.57
CA THR A 24 -20.29 0.11 -14.40
C THR A 24 -19.01 0.44 -15.18
N PRO A 25 -18.18 -0.56 -15.55
CA PRO A 25 -16.96 -0.32 -16.33
C PRO A 25 -17.21 0.46 -17.63
N SER A 26 -18.37 0.24 -18.28
CA SER A 26 -18.76 0.92 -19.52
C SER A 26 -18.91 2.45 -19.41
N MET A 27 -19.04 2.98 -18.19
CA MET A 27 -19.18 4.41 -17.93
C MET A 27 -17.83 5.13 -17.85
N ILE A 28 -16.72 4.38 -17.92
CA ILE A 28 -15.36 4.86 -17.69
C ILE A 28 -14.58 4.76 -19.00
N PRO A 29 -13.80 5.79 -19.38
CA PRO A 29 -12.96 5.71 -20.57
C PRO A 29 -11.92 4.57 -20.44
N ASP A 30 -11.87 3.70 -21.45
CA ASP A 30 -10.96 2.53 -21.52
C ASP A 30 -9.77 2.75 -22.49
N ALA A 31 -9.63 3.96 -23.03
CA ALA A 31 -8.52 4.28 -23.92
C ALA A 31 -7.19 4.35 -23.14
N SER A 32 -6.10 3.87 -23.74
CA SER A 32 -4.75 3.96 -23.17
C SER A 32 -4.23 5.40 -23.03
N ASN A 33 -4.83 6.32 -23.79
CA ASN A 33 -4.60 7.75 -23.75
C ASN A 33 -5.96 8.46 -23.71
N PHE A 34 -6.17 9.33 -22.73
CA PHE A 34 -7.44 10.03 -22.55
C PHE A 34 -7.22 11.45 -22.04
N ASP A 35 -8.04 12.38 -22.55
CA ASP A 35 -8.16 13.74 -22.06
C ASP A 35 -9.58 13.97 -21.54
N ALA A 36 -9.68 14.33 -20.26
CA ALA A 36 -10.93 14.80 -19.69
C ALA A 36 -11.16 16.25 -20.15
N LYS A 37 -11.58 16.45 -21.40
CA LYS A 37 -11.75 17.78 -22.02
C LYS A 37 -12.76 18.67 -21.29
N ASP A 38 -13.64 18.08 -20.48
CA ASP A 38 -14.60 18.75 -19.61
C ASP A 38 -14.02 19.16 -18.24
N SER A 39 -12.78 18.78 -17.92
CA SER A 39 -12.13 19.11 -16.64
C SER A 39 -11.73 20.58 -16.52
N SER A 40 -11.57 21.04 -15.28
CA SER A 40 -11.22 22.44 -15.00
C SER A 40 -9.86 22.88 -15.60
N PHE A 41 -8.97 21.94 -15.88
CA PHE A 41 -7.67 22.19 -16.49
C PHE A 41 -7.81 22.76 -17.91
N PHE A 42 -8.68 22.18 -18.74
CA PHE A 42 -8.84 22.59 -20.14
C PHE A 42 -9.56 23.93 -20.34
N ASN A 43 -10.11 24.50 -19.26
CA ASN A 43 -10.60 25.88 -19.25
C ASN A 43 -9.46 26.91 -19.29
N LYS A 44 -8.24 26.51 -18.91
CA LYS A 44 -7.07 27.40 -18.82
C LYS A 44 -5.94 26.98 -19.76
N TRP A 45 -5.77 25.69 -20.01
CA TRP A 45 -4.66 25.13 -20.76
C TRP A 45 -5.17 24.26 -21.91
N SER A 46 -4.60 24.37 -23.10
CA SER A 46 -5.06 23.61 -24.28
C SER A 46 -4.63 22.15 -24.29
N GLU A 47 -3.51 21.84 -23.64
CA GLU A 47 -2.85 20.54 -23.69
C GLU A 47 -2.18 20.16 -22.37
N LEU A 48 -2.10 18.85 -22.13
CA LEU A 48 -1.33 18.28 -21.02
C LEU A 48 0.16 18.22 -21.39
N PRO A 49 1.08 18.37 -20.42
CA PRO A 49 2.50 18.14 -20.67
C PRO A 49 2.76 16.77 -21.29
N SER A 50 3.62 16.71 -22.31
CA SER A 50 4.02 15.44 -22.92
C SER A 50 4.78 14.55 -21.93
N PRO A 51 4.77 13.20 -22.10
CA PRO A 51 5.55 12.28 -21.28
C PRO A 51 7.03 12.68 -21.12
N ASN A 52 7.67 13.20 -22.18
CA ASN A 52 9.04 13.68 -22.12
C ASN A 52 9.20 14.90 -21.19
N GLN A 53 8.31 15.88 -21.29
CA GLN A 53 8.32 17.05 -20.40
C GLN A 53 8.08 16.65 -18.94
N VAL A 54 7.27 15.61 -18.69
CA VAL A 54 7.07 15.07 -17.34
C VAL A 54 8.36 14.47 -16.79
N ARG A 55 9.07 13.66 -17.59
CA ARG A 55 10.37 13.07 -17.21
C ARG A 55 11.40 14.14 -16.89
N GLU A 56 11.59 15.11 -17.80
CA GLU A 56 12.52 16.24 -17.62
C GLU A 56 12.19 17.05 -16.35
N LYS A 57 10.90 17.31 -16.10
CA LYS A 57 10.46 18.03 -14.90
C LYS A 57 10.75 17.24 -13.63
N ALA A 58 10.45 15.94 -13.61
CA ALA A 58 10.71 15.06 -12.48
C ALA A 58 12.21 14.96 -12.18
N GLU A 59 13.05 14.81 -13.21
CA GLU A 59 14.51 14.77 -13.09
C GLU A 59 15.05 16.09 -12.51
N ALA A 60 14.62 17.24 -13.02
CA ALA A 60 15.02 18.54 -12.49
C ALA A 60 14.61 18.74 -11.02
N GLN A 61 13.40 18.29 -10.64
CA GLN A 61 12.92 18.35 -9.26
C GLN A 61 13.69 17.41 -8.33
N TRP A 62 14.09 16.23 -8.83
CA TRP A 62 14.89 15.28 -8.09
C TRP A 62 16.31 15.79 -7.87
N LEU A 63 16.99 16.27 -8.93
CA LEU A 63 18.35 16.83 -8.85
C LEU A 63 18.43 18.07 -7.96
N SER A 64 17.37 18.89 -7.91
CA SER A 64 17.30 20.07 -7.04
C SER A 64 16.87 19.76 -5.60
N GLY A 65 16.48 18.52 -5.29
CA GLY A 65 15.97 18.14 -3.96
C GLY A 65 14.57 18.72 -3.64
N THR A 66 13.85 19.20 -4.66
CA THR A 66 12.50 19.79 -4.54
C THR A 66 11.37 18.81 -4.86
N SER A 67 11.69 17.54 -5.10
CA SER A 67 10.71 16.48 -5.34
C SER A 67 9.71 16.33 -4.19
N LEU A 68 8.44 16.09 -4.54
CA LEU A 68 7.35 15.94 -3.57
C LEU A 68 7.54 14.74 -2.63
N ASP A 69 8.01 13.60 -3.16
CA ASP A 69 8.32 12.40 -2.36
C ASP A 69 9.82 12.11 -2.40
N LYS A 70 10.54 12.54 -1.36
CA LYS A 70 12.00 12.38 -1.24
C LYS A 70 12.44 10.94 -0.95
N ARG A 71 11.50 10.04 -0.63
CA ARG A 71 11.80 8.63 -0.35
C ARG A 71 11.97 7.80 -1.62
N ARG A 72 11.54 8.34 -2.78
CA ARG A 72 11.56 7.63 -4.06
C ARG A 72 12.81 7.99 -4.86
N SER A 73 13.42 6.96 -5.46
CA SER A 73 14.48 7.13 -6.44
C SER A 73 13.89 7.39 -7.83
N LEU A 74 14.56 8.22 -8.63
CA LEU A 74 14.17 8.47 -10.02
C LEU A 74 14.27 7.20 -10.87
N LEU A 75 15.32 6.41 -10.65
CA LEU A 75 15.58 5.13 -11.32
C LEU A 75 15.73 4.00 -10.30
N TYR A 76 15.29 2.81 -10.68
CA TYR A 76 15.56 1.55 -9.97
C TYR A 76 15.94 0.49 -11.00
N GLY A 77 17.14 -0.09 -10.88
CA GLY A 77 17.66 -1.03 -11.90
C GLY A 77 17.74 -0.44 -13.31
N GLY A 78 17.98 0.87 -13.43
CA GLY A 78 18.00 1.58 -14.72
C GLY A 78 16.63 1.88 -15.33
N ALA A 79 15.53 1.63 -14.61
CA ALA A 79 14.17 1.83 -15.09
C ALA A 79 13.34 2.77 -14.20
N HIS A 80 12.36 3.48 -14.79
CA HIS A 80 11.42 4.35 -14.08
C HIS A 80 10.30 3.53 -13.41
N VAL A 81 10.63 2.72 -12.40
CA VAL A 81 9.67 1.82 -11.75
C VAL A 81 8.56 2.60 -11.03
N ARG A 82 8.95 3.42 -10.05
CA ARG A 82 8.07 4.36 -9.30
C ARG A 82 8.78 5.68 -8.98
N PRO A 83 9.08 6.52 -9.98
CA PRO A 83 9.68 7.83 -9.75
C PRO A 83 8.87 8.73 -8.79
N PRO A 84 9.49 9.79 -8.24
CA PRO A 84 8.76 10.89 -7.61
C PRO A 84 7.76 11.52 -8.60
N PRO A 85 6.56 11.92 -8.15
CA PRO A 85 5.61 12.64 -8.99
C PRO A 85 6.19 13.97 -9.49
N ALA A 86 5.90 14.32 -10.74
CA ALA A 86 6.28 15.63 -11.30
C ALA A 86 5.24 16.68 -10.94
N VAL A 87 5.66 17.83 -10.40
CA VAL A 87 4.75 18.92 -10.01
C VAL A 87 4.92 20.12 -10.95
N PHE A 88 3.83 20.53 -11.59
CA PHE A 88 3.71 21.73 -12.40
C PHE A 88 2.86 22.75 -11.65
N GLU A 89 3.47 23.49 -10.73
CA GLU A 89 2.76 24.38 -9.80
C GLU A 89 1.95 25.48 -10.51
N ASP A 90 2.52 26.08 -11.56
CA ASP A 90 1.87 27.12 -12.37
C ASP A 90 0.59 26.62 -13.04
N MET A 91 0.53 25.32 -13.33
CA MET A 91 -0.61 24.64 -13.90
C MET A 91 -1.56 24.06 -12.84
N GLY A 92 -1.16 24.04 -11.56
CA GLY A 92 -1.89 23.33 -10.51
C GLY A 92 -2.02 21.83 -10.81
N LEU A 93 -0.99 21.24 -11.40
CA LEU A 93 -0.96 19.88 -11.92
C LEU A 93 0.12 19.07 -11.20
N VAL A 94 -0.21 17.83 -10.85
CA VAL A 94 0.74 16.79 -10.44
C VAL A 94 0.58 15.59 -11.35
N VAL A 95 1.71 14.98 -11.72
CA VAL A 95 1.74 13.80 -12.59
C VAL A 95 2.37 12.63 -11.85
N LYS A 96 1.56 11.61 -11.56
CA LYS A 96 2.06 10.30 -11.08
C LYS A 96 2.45 9.48 -12.30
N TRP A 97 3.66 8.95 -12.33
CA TRP A 97 4.17 8.25 -13.51
C TRP A 97 5.13 7.11 -13.15
N GLY A 98 5.32 6.19 -14.09
CA GLY A 98 6.23 5.05 -13.97
C GLY A 98 5.69 3.76 -14.56
N ILE A 99 6.49 2.70 -14.51
CA ILE A 99 6.16 1.38 -15.07
C ILE A 99 5.09 0.67 -14.24
N GLN A 100 5.13 0.83 -12.92
CA GLN A 100 4.19 0.22 -11.97
C GLN A 100 2.94 1.08 -11.70
N VAL A 101 2.76 2.19 -12.43
CA VAL A 101 1.55 3.02 -12.31
C VAL A 101 0.43 2.38 -13.13
N GLY A 102 -0.72 2.13 -12.50
CA GLY A 102 -1.90 1.58 -13.18
C GLY A 102 -2.87 2.68 -13.62
N ILE A 103 -3.37 2.62 -14.86
CA ILE A 103 -4.43 3.53 -15.34
C ILE A 103 -5.71 3.37 -14.52
N SER A 104 -5.93 2.20 -13.92
CA SER A 104 -7.05 1.93 -13.01
C SER A 104 -7.15 2.93 -11.86
N GLU A 105 -6.02 3.47 -11.38
CA GLU A 105 -6.02 4.54 -10.36
C GLU A 105 -6.69 5.81 -10.90
N ALA A 106 -6.30 6.25 -12.11
CA ALA A 106 -6.89 7.42 -12.75
C ALA A 106 -8.37 7.21 -13.04
N GLN A 107 -8.74 6.02 -13.50
CA GLN A 107 -10.13 5.62 -13.77
C GLN A 107 -10.98 5.64 -12.49
N SER A 108 -10.45 5.15 -11.37
CA SER A 108 -11.10 5.23 -10.05
C SER A 108 -11.34 6.65 -9.62
N ILE A 109 -10.32 7.50 -9.64
CA ILE A 109 -10.43 8.90 -9.25
C ILE A 109 -11.41 9.65 -10.18
N TYR A 110 -11.31 9.42 -11.49
CA TYR A 110 -12.21 10.01 -12.49
C TYR A 110 -13.68 9.66 -12.21
N ALA A 111 -13.98 8.37 -12.02
CA ALA A 111 -15.33 7.91 -11.73
C ALA A 111 -15.86 8.49 -10.40
N ILE A 112 -15.05 8.46 -9.35
CA ILE A 112 -15.43 9.00 -8.05
C ILE A 112 -15.74 10.49 -8.15
N HIS A 113 -14.84 11.26 -8.75
CA HIS A 113 -15.02 12.70 -8.93
C HIS A 113 -16.29 13.01 -9.72
N ARG A 114 -16.49 12.32 -10.85
CA ARG A 114 -17.62 12.53 -11.77
C ARG A 114 -18.97 12.17 -11.14
N PHE A 115 -19.05 11.03 -10.46
CA PHE A 115 -20.34 10.46 -10.04
C PHE A 115 -20.71 10.74 -8.58
N LEU A 116 -19.73 10.99 -7.70
CA LEU A 116 -20.00 11.39 -6.32
C LEU A 116 -20.01 12.91 -6.11
N ASN A 117 -19.66 13.70 -7.14
CA ASN A 117 -19.83 15.16 -7.18
C ASN A 117 -19.35 15.88 -5.89
N GLY A 118 -18.13 15.58 -5.46
CA GLY A 118 -17.51 16.19 -4.28
C GLY A 118 -17.96 15.64 -2.92
N ARG A 119 -18.83 14.62 -2.87
CA ARG A 119 -19.21 13.95 -1.60
C ARG A 119 -18.06 13.18 -0.93
N ILE A 120 -17.05 12.82 -1.72
CA ILE A 120 -15.73 12.41 -1.26
C ILE A 120 -14.73 13.31 -1.99
N PRO A 121 -13.86 14.03 -1.26
CA PRO A 121 -12.88 14.89 -1.90
C PRO A 121 -11.75 14.04 -2.48
N VAL A 122 -11.61 14.06 -3.79
CA VAL A 122 -10.50 13.44 -4.54
C VAL A 122 -9.96 14.46 -5.54
N PRO A 123 -8.70 14.36 -5.98
CA PRO A 123 -8.18 15.22 -7.03
C PRO A 123 -9.00 15.08 -8.32
N GLU A 124 -9.18 16.17 -9.07
CA GLU A 124 -9.73 16.08 -10.42
C GLU A 124 -8.70 15.44 -11.37
N VAL A 125 -9.10 14.44 -12.15
CA VAL A 125 -8.25 13.84 -13.20
C VAL A 125 -8.42 14.61 -14.49
N TYR A 126 -7.30 15.09 -15.04
CA TYR A 126 -7.27 15.81 -16.32
C TYR A 126 -7.02 14.88 -17.50
N GLY A 127 -6.40 13.73 -17.26
CA GLY A 127 -6.18 12.70 -18.28
C GLY A 127 -5.12 11.69 -17.87
N TRP A 128 -4.84 10.76 -18.78
CA TRP A 128 -3.74 9.81 -18.64
C TRP A 128 -3.10 9.49 -19.98
N ARG A 129 -1.88 8.97 -19.93
CA ARG A 129 -1.11 8.54 -21.09
C ARG A 129 -0.40 7.22 -20.84
N THR A 130 -0.18 6.50 -21.91
CA THR A 130 0.76 5.38 -21.98
C THR A 130 1.83 5.73 -23.00
N ASP A 131 3.09 5.74 -22.57
CA ASP A 131 4.25 5.91 -23.43
C ASP A 131 5.24 4.78 -23.17
N ARG A 132 5.32 3.84 -24.13
CA ARG A 132 6.00 2.55 -23.97
C ARG A 132 5.43 1.79 -22.76
N ASP A 133 6.28 1.40 -21.82
CA ASP A 133 5.91 0.68 -20.61
C ASP A 133 5.52 1.61 -19.45
N GLU A 134 5.66 2.92 -19.61
CA GLU A 134 5.37 3.92 -18.59
C GLU A 134 3.96 4.49 -18.74
N LYS A 135 3.30 4.69 -17.61
CA LYS A 135 1.96 5.26 -17.54
C LYS A 135 2.04 6.57 -16.79
N PHE A 136 1.19 7.51 -17.17
CA PHE A 136 1.18 8.88 -16.66
C PHE A 136 -0.25 9.25 -16.28
N ILE A 137 -0.46 9.67 -15.05
CA ILE A 137 -1.75 10.12 -14.52
C ILE A 137 -1.64 11.61 -14.23
N TYR A 138 -2.41 12.41 -14.96
CA TYR A 138 -2.43 13.86 -14.84
C TYR A 138 -3.62 14.26 -13.97
N MET A 139 -3.35 14.86 -12.81
CA MET A 139 -4.39 15.18 -11.84
C MET A 139 -4.11 16.49 -11.10
N GLN A 140 -5.15 17.02 -10.47
CA GLN A 140 -5.09 18.24 -9.70
C GLN A 140 -4.05 18.17 -8.58
N TYR A 141 -3.18 19.18 -8.50
CA TYR A 141 -2.25 19.32 -7.39
C TYR A 141 -2.94 19.88 -6.14
N MET A 142 -3.02 19.06 -5.10
CA MET A 142 -3.65 19.40 -3.83
C MET A 142 -2.64 20.12 -2.92
N ARG A 143 -2.79 21.44 -2.77
CA ARG A 143 -1.95 22.26 -1.89
C ARG A 143 -2.36 22.09 -0.42
N GLY A 144 -1.85 21.04 0.21
CA GLY A 144 -2.13 20.72 1.61
C GLY A 144 -0.97 20.01 2.30
N ARG A 145 -1.23 19.55 3.52
CA ARG A 145 -0.31 18.67 4.28
C ARG A 145 -0.97 17.32 4.48
N THR A 146 -0.18 16.26 4.50
CA THR A 146 -0.73 14.94 4.82
C THR A 146 -1.17 14.88 6.29
N LEU A 147 -2.14 14.01 6.59
CA LEU A 147 -2.55 13.76 7.97
C LEU A 147 -1.38 13.19 8.79
N GLU A 148 -0.50 12.41 8.16
CA GLU A 148 0.73 11.89 8.77
C GLU A 148 1.65 13.03 9.25
N GLU A 149 1.97 13.99 8.38
CA GLU A 149 2.81 15.15 8.73
C GLU A 149 2.18 16.06 9.77
N ALA A 150 0.85 16.13 9.82
CA ALA A 150 0.13 16.97 10.76
C ALA A 150 -0.17 16.26 12.10
N TRP A 151 -0.09 14.93 12.15
CA TRP A 151 -0.67 14.09 13.21
C TRP A 151 -0.27 14.53 14.63
N GLU A 152 1.03 14.71 14.86
CA GLU A 152 1.58 15.10 16.17
C GLU A 152 1.21 16.52 16.57
N SER A 153 0.88 17.38 15.61
CA SER A 153 0.49 18.78 15.85
C SER A 153 -1.02 18.99 16.02
N LEU A 154 -1.85 18.00 15.67
CA LEU A 154 -3.30 18.08 15.77
C LEU A 154 -3.76 17.91 17.21
N GLU A 155 -4.61 18.81 17.67
CA GLU A 155 -5.34 18.65 18.93
C GLU A 155 -6.35 17.50 18.83
N HIS A 156 -6.71 16.91 19.98
CA HIS A 156 -7.63 15.77 20.02
C HIS A 156 -8.98 16.07 19.33
N ASN A 157 -9.53 17.27 19.53
CA ASN A 157 -10.77 17.71 18.88
C ASN A 157 -10.61 17.83 17.35
N GLU A 158 -9.45 18.25 16.84
CA GLU A 158 -9.14 18.37 15.42
C GLU A 158 -9.03 16.99 14.78
N ARG A 159 -8.38 16.04 15.45
CA ARG A 159 -8.34 14.62 15.03
C ARG A 159 -9.75 14.05 14.92
N ASP A 160 -10.60 14.29 15.93
CA ASP A 160 -11.99 13.83 15.92
C ASP A 160 -12.77 14.44 14.75
N ILE A 161 -12.65 15.75 14.52
CA ILE A 161 -13.30 16.44 13.40
C ILE A 161 -12.90 15.83 12.05
N VAL A 162 -11.60 15.60 11.83
CA VAL A 162 -11.09 14.98 10.60
C VAL A 162 -11.65 13.56 10.44
N CYS A 163 -11.69 12.77 11.52
CA CYS A 163 -12.23 11.40 11.48
C CYS A 163 -13.73 11.37 11.13
N HIS A 164 -14.53 12.32 11.65
CA HIS A 164 -15.94 12.43 11.28
C HIS A 164 -16.13 12.83 9.80
N GLN A 165 -15.24 13.67 9.26
CA GLN A 165 -15.25 14.01 7.83
C GLN A 165 -14.91 12.80 6.97
N LEU A 166 -13.88 12.02 7.35
CA LEU A 166 -13.52 10.78 6.69
C LEU A 166 -14.65 9.75 6.76
N ARG A 167 -15.28 9.56 7.93
CA ARG A 167 -16.47 8.70 8.09
C ARG A 167 -17.57 9.08 7.12
N THR A 168 -17.86 10.37 6.99
CA THR A 168 -18.86 10.88 6.05
C THR A 168 -18.47 10.59 4.59
N ALA A 169 -17.21 10.85 4.22
CA ALA A 169 -16.68 10.58 2.89
C ALA A 169 -16.75 9.10 2.51
N PHE A 170 -16.34 8.19 3.41
CA PHE A 170 -16.39 6.75 3.17
C PHE A 170 -17.81 6.20 3.18
N ASN A 171 -18.72 6.74 4.00
CA ASN A 171 -20.14 6.41 3.91
C ASN A 171 -20.75 6.80 2.55
N ASN A 172 -20.30 7.91 1.97
CA ASN A 172 -20.68 8.33 0.62
C ASN A 172 -20.09 7.41 -0.45
N LEU A 173 -18.81 7.03 -0.31
CA LEU A 173 -18.16 6.05 -1.19
C LEU A 173 -18.93 4.71 -1.21
N ARG A 174 -19.36 4.24 -0.04
CA ARG A 174 -20.14 3.00 0.16
C ARG A 174 -21.54 3.03 -0.47
N GLN A 175 -22.00 4.19 -0.97
CA GLN A 175 -23.24 4.31 -1.76
C GLN A 175 -23.04 3.94 -3.23
N LEU A 176 -21.80 3.87 -3.73
CA LEU A 176 -21.53 3.30 -5.05
C LEU A 176 -22.02 1.86 -5.09
N LYS A 177 -22.73 1.51 -6.16
CA LYS A 177 -23.24 0.17 -6.40
C LYS A 177 -22.91 -0.27 -7.81
N GLN A 178 -22.55 -1.54 -7.94
CA GLN A 178 -22.53 -2.22 -9.23
C GLN A 178 -23.95 -2.45 -9.73
N ASP A 179 -24.05 -2.86 -10.99
CA ASP A 179 -25.28 -3.44 -11.51
C ASP A 179 -25.57 -4.77 -10.80
N PRO A 180 -26.75 -4.95 -10.17
CA PRO A 180 -27.10 -6.21 -9.51
C PRO A 180 -27.11 -7.42 -10.45
N SER A 181 -27.26 -7.22 -11.75
CA SER A 181 -27.21 -8.29 -12.75
C SER A 181 -25.79 -8.68 -13.18
N ASP A 182 -24.78 -7.92 -12.75
CA ASP A 182 -23.42 -8.00 -13.27
C ASP A 182 -22.38 -7.73 -12.17
N THR A 183 -22.55 -8.42 -11.04
CA THR A 183 -21.72 -8.28 -9.86
C THR A 183 -20.38 -8.98 -10.00
N PHE A 184 -19.31 -8.37 -9.49
CA PHE A 184 -17.97 -8.94 -9.48
C PHE A 184 -17.09 -8.38 -8.34
N ILE A 185 -16.01 -9.08 -8.02
CA ILE A 185 -14.90 -8.59 -7.18
C ILE A 185 -13.69 -8.39 -8.09
N GLY A 186 -13.10 -7.20 -8.09
CA GLY A 186 -12.10 -6.80 -9.07
C GLY A 186 -11.84 -5.30 -9.01
N ASN A 187 -10.88 -4.80 -9.77
CA ASN A 187 -10.68 -3.36 -9.88
C ASN A 187 -11.88 -2.67 -10.57
N ILE A 188 -11.86 -1.34 -10.68
CA ILE A 188 -12.99 -0.58 -11.25
C ILE A 188 -13.39 -0.98 -12.68
N MET A 189 -12.45 -1.53 -13.46
CA MET A 189 -12.65 -1.98 -14.85
C MET A 189 -12.96 -3.47 -14.99
N ARG A 190 -13.21 -4.20 -13.89
CA ARG A 190 -13.35 -5.67 -13.87
C ARG A 190 -12.07 -6.39 -14.31
N SER A 191 -10.92 -5.88 -13.89
CA SER A 191 -9.64 -6.57 -14.02
C SER A 191 -9.18 -7.09 -12.65
N PRO A 192 -8.10 -7.90 -12.58
CA PRO A 192 -7.54 -8.35 -11.31
C PRO A 192 -7.29 -7.20 -10.34
N LEU A 193 -7.49 -7.45 -9.05
CA LEU A 193 -7.16 -6.53 -7.99
C LEU A 193 -5.65 -6.34 -7.92
N TYR A 194 -5.24 -5.11 -7.64
CA TYR A 194 -3.90 -4.83 -7.18
C TYR A 194 -4.00 -4.49 -5.70
N ASP A 195 -3.55 -5.41 -4.83
CA ASP A 195 -3.55 -5.19 -3.38
C ASP A 195 -2.24 -5.76 -2.81
N ARG A 196 -1.47 -4.91 -2.14
CA ARG A 196 -0.16 -5.25 -1.56
C ARG A 196 -0.25 -6.22 -0.37
N ALA A 197 -1.44 -6.53 0.12
CA ALA A 197 -1.62 -7.59 1.11
C ALA A 197 -1.59 -8.98 0.46
N LEU A 198 -1.72 -9.05 -0.87
CA LEU A 198 -1.67 -10.28 -1.65
C LEU A 198 -0.24 -10.49 -2.18
N HIS A 199 0.25 -11.71 -2.06
CA HIS A 199 1.61 -12.06 -2.51
C HIS A 199 1.75 -11.85 -4.03
N LEU A 200 2.86 -11.24 -4.47
CA LEU A 200 3.11 -10.81 -5.86
C LEU A 200 2.83 -11.91 -6.91
N ASN A 201 3.26 -13.15 -6.63
CA ASN A 201 3.05 -14.31 -7.50
C ASN A 201 1.57 -14.63 -7.82
N TYR A 202 0.62 -14.12 -7.03
CA TYR A 202 -0.80 -14.42 -7.19
C TYR A 202 -1.64 -13.22 -7.63
N LEU A 203 -1.03 -12.04 -7.81
CA LEU A 203 -1.75 -10.83 -8.22
C LEU A 203 -2.45 -10.96 -9.57
N SER A 204 -1.86 -11.70 -10.52
CA SER A 204 -2.48 -11.95 -11.83
C SER A 204 -3.76 -12.79 -11.74
N GLU A 205 -3.96 -13.50 -10.64
CA GLU A 205 -5.12 -14.36 -10.38
C GLU A 205 -6.11 -13.73 -9.39
N ALA A 206 -5.86 -12.51 -8.92
CA ALA A 206 -6.67 -11.81 -7.94
C ALA A 206 -7.97 -11.24 -8.55
N GLY A 207 -8.68 -12.06 -9.31
CA GLY A 207 -9.96 -11.76 -9.95
C GLY A 207 -9.85 -11.48 -11.45
N PRO A 208 -10.93 -10.96 -12.07
CA PRO A 208 -12.20 -10.67 -11.44
C PRO A 208 -12.92 -11.95 -10.98
N PHE A 209 -13.45 -11.96 -9.75
CA PHE A 209 -14.29 -13.04 -9.24
C PHE A 209 -15.76 -12.71 -9.45
N THR A 210 -16.59 -13.72 -9.68
CA THR A 210 -18.03 -13.56 -9.91
C THR A 210 -18.84 -13.49 -8.61
N SER A 211 -18.25 -13.91 -7.49
CA SER A 211 -18.91 -13.93 -6.19
C SER A 211 -17.92 -13.76 -5.04
N VAL A 212 -18.45 -13.35 -3.87
CA VAL A 212 -17.70 -13.30 -2.61
C VAL A 212 -17.21 -14.68 -2.19
N HIS A 213 -18.02 -15.73 -2.40
CA HIS A 213 -17.63 -17.11 -2.16
C HIS A 213 -16.36 -17.50 -2.94
N GLU A 214 -16.35 -17.24 -4.25
CA GLU A 214 -15.20 -17.55 -5.12
C GLU A 214 -13.93 -16.81 -4.66
N PHE A 215 -14.09 -15.54 -4.28
CA PHE A 215 -13.01 -14.74 -3.71
C PHE A 215 -12.49 -15.32 -2.39
N HIS A 216 -13.37 -15.70 -1.46
CA HIS A 216 -12.97 -16.29 -0.17
C HIS A 216 -12.28 -17.65 -0.35
N GLU A 217 -12.77 -18.51 -1.24
CA GLU A 217 -12.12 -19.78 -1.57
C GLU A 217 -10.71 -19.54 -2.11
N TRP A 218 -10.56 -18.61 -3.06
CA TRP A 218 -9.26 -18.25 -3.60
C TRP A 218 -8.33 -17.68 -2.54
N PHE A 219 -8.79 -16.69 -1.77
CA PHE A 219 -8.00 -15.95 -0.78
C PHE A 219 -7.52 -16.85 0.35
N THR A 220 -8.40 -17.68 0.92
CA THR A 220 -8.05 -18.61 2.00
C THR A 220 -7.22 -19.80 1.51
N PHE A 221 -7.14 -20.05 0.20
CA PHE A 221 -6.29 -21.08 -0.38
C PHE A 221 -4.84 -20.61 -0.60
N LEU A 222 -4.59 -19.30 -0.64
CA LEU A 222 -3.24 -18.73 -0.87
C LEU A 222 -2.15 -19.30 0.07
N PRO A 223 -2.39 -19.49 1.39
CA PRO A 223 -1.38 -20.02 2.29
C PRO A 223 -1.03 -21.48 2.02
N ARG A 224 -1.99 -22.24 1.48
CA ARG A 224 -1.84 -23.66 1.14
C ARG A 224 -1.09 -23.85 -0.18
N ARG A 225 -1.22 -22.93 -1.15
CA ARG A 225 -0.64 -23.07 -2.50
C ARG A 225 0.83 -23.50 -2.57
N PRO A 226 1.76 -23.01 -1.73
CA PRO A 226 3.16 -23.42 -1.81
C PRO A 226 3.42 -24.85 -1.30
N MET A 227 2.42 -25.51 -0.71
CA MET A 227 2.58 -26.85 -0.13
C MET A 227 2.64 -27.93 -1.21
N PRO A 228 3.37 -29.05 -1.00
CA PRO A 228 3.46 -30.13 -1.99
C PRO A 228 2.13 -30.79 -2.35
N ASP A 229 1.18 -30.80 -1.41
CA ASP A 229 -0.17 -31.31 -1.61
C ASP A 229 -1.18 -30.39 -0.89
N PRO A 230 -1.55 -29.26 -1.53
CA PRO A 230 -2.34 -28.22 -0.90
C PRO A 230 -3.81 -28.62 -0.67
N HIS A 231 -4.31 -29.62 -1.40
CA HIS A 231 -5.70 -30.05 -1.35
C HIS A 231 -5.97 -31.11 -0.27
N SER A 232 -4.94 -31.80 0.23
CA SER A 232 -5.09 -32.72 1.37
C SER A 232 -5.08 -32.01 2.72
N VAL A 233 -4.67 -30.74 2.76
CA VAL A 233 -4.71 -29.91 3.96
C VAL A 233 -6.15 -29.50 4.24
N PRO A 234 -6.70 -29.78 5.44
CA PRO A 234 -8.05 -29.38 5.80
C PRO A 234 -8.24 -27.87 5.65
N ILE A 235 -9.44 -27.47 5.18
CA ILE A 235 -9.84 -26.06 5.13
C ILE A 235 -9.80 -25.50 6.56
N GLU A 236 -9.27 -24.30 6.69
CA GLU A 236 -9.06 -23.67 7.97
C GLU A 236 -10.41 -23.37 8.67
N PRO A 237 -10.57 -23.66 9.98
CA PRO A 237 -11.86 -23.47 10.67
C PRO A 237 -12.42 -22.05 10.56
N PHE A 238 -11.55 -21.05 10.54
CA PHE A 238 -11.92 -19.63 10.42
C PHE A 238 -12.42 -19.24 9.02
N ARG A 239 -12.27 -20.07 7.99
CA ARG A 239 -12.95 -19.87 6.69
C ARG A 239 -14.46 -19.69 6.86
N HIS A 240 -15.04 -20.37 7.84
CA HIS A 240 -16.46 -20.29 8.17
C HIS A 240 -16.88 -18.96 8.82
N GLU A 241 -15.93 -18.14 9.25
CA GLU A 241 -16.18 -16.80 9.79
C GLU A 241 -16.21 -15.72 8.68
N LEU A 242 -15.76 -16.07 7.47
CA LEU A 242 -15.96 -15.26 6.27
C LEU A 242 -17.31 -15.58 5.64
N PHE A 243 -18.28 -14.71 5.90
CA PHE A 243 -19.64 -14.85 5.37
C PHE A 243 -19.70 -14.55 3.87
N ASP A 244 -20.08 -15.54 3.08
CA ASP A 244 -20.14 -15.45 1.62
C ASP A 244 -21.28 -14.55 1.10
N ASP A 245 -22.20 -14.12 1.97
CA ASP A 245 -23.26 -13.16 1.69
C ASP A 245 -22.87 -11.70 1.98
N SER A 246 -21.60 -11.45 2.32
CA SER A 246 -21.05 -10.09 2.53
C SER A 246 -21.34 -9.18 1.35
N SER A 247 -21.71 -7.93 1.61
CA SER A 247 -21.99 -7.02 0.51
C SER A 247 -20.71 -6.57 -0.21
N ILE A 248 -20.76 -6.51 -1.54
CA ILE A 248 -19.66 -5.95 -2.34
C ILE A 248 -19.73 -4.42 -2.31
N LYS A 249 -18.60 -3.78 -1.99
CA LYS A 249 -18.45 -2.33 -1.84
C LYS A 249 -17.21 -1.85 -2.59
N PHE A 250 -17.25 -0.61 -3.06
CA PHE A 250 -16.05 0.03 -3.60
C PHE A 250 -15.18 0.50 -2.43
N THR A 251 -13.91 0.11 -2.45
CA THR A 251 -12.93 0.34 -1.40
C THR A 251 -11.76 1.17 -1.92
N HIS A 252 -11.16 1.98 -1.05
CA HIS A 252 -9.92 2.70 -1.32
C HIS A 252 -8.73 1.73 -1.37
N GLY A 253 -8.67 0.77 -0.44
CA GLY A 253 -7.64 -0.26 -0.40
C GLY A 253 -6.30 0.16 0.22
N ASP A 254 -6.12 1.44 0.55
CA ASP A 254 -4.92 1.92 1.27
C ASP A 254 -5.18 3.17 2.12
N LEU A 255 -6.11 3.08 3.09
CA LEU A 255 -6.48 4.22 3.94
C LEU A 255 -5.42 4.50 5.03
N HIS A 256 -4.23 4.91 4.58
CA HIS A 256 -3.13 5.33 5.42
C HIS A 256 -3.14 6.85 5.65
N ARG A 257 -2.55 7.34 6.76
CA ARG A 257 -2.48 8.78 7.10
C ARG A 257 -1.73 9.61 6.05
N SER A 258 -0.77 9.00 5.34
CA SER A 258 -0.04 9.64 4.24
C SER A 258 -0.93 9.93 3.02
N ASN A 259 -2.05 9.22 2.89
CA ASN A 259 -2.95 9.27 1.74
C ASN A 259 -4.14 10.22 1.98
N ILE A 260 -4.14 10.92 3.12
CA ILE A 260 -5.17 11.89 3.52
C ILE A 260 -4.54 13.27 3.53
N ILE A 261 -5.04 14.19 2.70
CA ILE A 261 -4.56 15.56 2.62
C ILE A 261 -5.52 16.48 3.36
N LEU A 262 -4.97 17.33 4.22
CA LEU A 262 -5.67 18.37 4.98
C LEU A 262 -5.38 19.76 4.41
N THR A 263 -6.24 20.72 4.75
CA THR A 263 -5.95 22.15 4.56
C THR A 263 -4.62 22.54 5.24
N PRO A 264 -3.83 23.46 4.65
CA PRO A 264 -2.49 23.78 5.14
C PRO A 264 -2.49 24.51 6.49
N SER A 265 -3.64 25.08 6.91
CA SER A 265 -3.80 25.84 8.14
C SER A 265 -5.16 25.58 8.80
N LYS A 266 -5.27 26.00 10.07
CA LYS A 266 -6.50 25.91 10.86
C LYS A 266 -7.63 26.75 10.22
N PRO A 267 -8.90 26.29 10.30
CA PRO A 267 -9.31 24.99 10.82
C PRO A 267 -8.91 23.86 9.86
N TYR A 268 -8.32 22.79 10.39
CA TYR A 268 -7.95 21.64 9.58
C TYR A 268 -9.20 20.93 9.05
N ARG A 269 -9.28 20.78 7.74
CA ARG A 269 -10.38 20.10 7.03
C ARG A 269 -9.82 19.11 6.04
N LEU A 270 -10.53 18.01 5.83
CA LEU A 270 -10.27 17.05 4.77
C LEU A 270 -10.29 17.75 3.40
N LEU A 271 -9.15 17.79 2.74
CA LEU A 271 -8.95 18.43 1.45
C LEU A 271 -8.99 17.42 0.30
N ALA A 272 -8.39 16.24 0.46
CA ALA A 272 -8.51 15.13 -0.49
C ALA A 272 -8.09 13.78 0.13
N VAL A 273 -8.61 12.70 -0.43
CA VAL A 273 -8.08 11.34 -0.30
C VAL A 273 -7.40 10.97 -1.61
N VAL A 274 -6.14 10.53 -1.54
CA VAL A 274 -5.27 10.25 -2.69
C VAL A 274 -4.74 8.81 -2.65
N ASP A 275 -4.03 8.39 -3.71
CA ASP A 275 -3.43 7.06 -3.84
C ASP A 275 -4.45 5.91 -3.94
N TRP A 276 -5.30 5.99 -4.98
CA TRP A 276 -6.37 5.02 -5.26
C TRP A 276 -5.87 3.80 -6.06
N GLU A 277 -4.56 3.52 -6.07
CA GLU A 277 -3.98 2.44 -6.88
C GLU A 277 -4.45 1.04 -6.48
N GLN A 278 -4.80 0.85 -5.21
CA GLN A 278 -5.33 -0.40 -4.65
C GLN A 278 -6.87 -0.43 -4.58
N SER A 279 -7.53 0.53 -5.22
CA SER A 279 -8.99 0.63 -5.17
C SER A 279 -9.68 -0.42 -6.02
N GLY A 280 -10.83 -0.88 -5.55
CA GLY A 280 -11.56 -1.95 -6.20
C GLY A 280 -12.89 -2.25 -5.54
N TRP A 281 -13.61 -3.19 -6.14
CA TRP A 281 -14.81 -3.78 -5.59
C TRP A 281 -14.46 -5.01 -4.80
N LEU A 282 -14.70 -4.97 -3.50
CA LEU A 282 -14.28 -5.97 -2.53
C LEU A 282 -15.37 -6.21 -1.49
N PRO A 283 -15.31 -7.32 -0.71
CA PRO A 283 -16.20 -7.53 0.43
C PRO A 283 -16.13 -6.35 1.41
N GLU A 284 -17.26 -6.00 2.00
CA GLU A 284 -17.38 -4.77 2.79
C GLU A 284 -16.42 -4.66 3.99
N TYR A 285 -15.96 -5.78 4.54
CA TYR A 285 -15.01 -5.79 5.63
C TYR A 285 -13.57 -5.45 5.18
N TRP A 286 -13.26 -5.56 3.89
CA TRP A 286 -11.91 -5.47 3.34
C TRP A 286 -11.23 -4.13 3.63
N GLU A 287 -11.96 -3.02 3.49
CA GLU A 287 -11.45 -1.67 3.80
C GLU A 287 -10.94 -1.56 5.25
N ALA A 288 -11.73 -2.05 6.22
CA ALA A 288 -11.40 -1.94 7.63
C ALA A 288 -10.18 -2.80 7.97
N ARG A 289 -10.13 -4.03 7.45
CA ARG A 289 -9.02 -4.95 7.66
C ARG A 289 -7.74 -4.43 7.03
N LYS A 290 -7.81 -3.96 5.79
CA LYS A 290 -6.67 -3.39 5.09
C LYS A 290 -6.14 -2.15 5.79
N ALA A 291 -7.01 -1.23 6.22
CA ALA A 291 -6.59 -0.05 6.97
C ALA A 291 -5.90 -0.42 8.30
N GLN A 292 -6.46 -1.37 9.06
CA GLN A 292 -5.86 -1.87 10.31
C GLN A 292 -4.52 -2.52 10.11
N TYR A 293 -4.40 -3.32 9.04
CA TYR A 293 -3.19 -4.03 8.66
C TYR A 293 -2.04 -3.07 8.31
N THR A 294 -2.34 -1.99 7.58
CA THR A 294 -1.36 -0.94 7.25
C THR A 294 -0.97 -0.08 8.46
N ALA A 295 -1.77 -0.09 9.52
CA ALA A 295 -1.53 0.66 10.75
C ALA A 295 -0.75 -0.17 11.78
N PHE A 296 -0.14 0.49 12.77
CA PHE A 296 0.45 -0.23 13.90
C PHE A 296 -0.65 -0.65 14.89
N HIS A 297 -0.79 -1.95 15.18
CA HIS A 297 -1.94 -2.48 15.96
C HIS A 297 -2.11 -1.88 17.36
N ARG A 298 -1.05 -1.27 17.94
CA ARG A 298 -1.10 -0.59 19.26
C ARG A 298 -1.23 0.92 19.18
N GLU A 299 -1.16 1.52 18.00
CA GLU A 299 -1.21 2.97 17.88
C GLU A 299 -2.64 3.50 18.01
N GLU A 300 -2.76 4.76 18.43
CA GLU A 300 -4.06 5.42 18.60
C GLU A 300 -4.84 5.48 17.27
N TRP A 301 -4.14 5.64 16.14
CA TRP A 301 -4.75 5.59 14.81
C TRP A 301 -5.54 4.30 14.58
N SER A 302 -4.92 3.14 14.81
CA SER A 302 -5.55 1.83 14.59
C SER A 302 -6.66 1.54 15.61
N THR A 303 -6.39 1.80 16.88
CA THR A 303 -7.25 1.35 17.99
C THR A 303 -8.43 2.26 18.28
N LYS A 304 -8.32 3.57 17.98
CA LYS A 304 -9.33 4.58 18.29
C LYS A 304 -9.91 5.24 17.05
N TYR A 305 -9.07 5.73 16.14
CA TYR A 305 -9.53 6.57 15.03
C TYR A 305 -10.06 5.79 13.84
N LEU A 306 -9.45 4.67 13.44
CA LEU A 306 -10.01 3.81 12.39
C LEU A 306 -11.43 3.32 12.73
N PRO A 307 -11.75 2.88 13.97
CA PRO A 307 -13.14 2.60 14.38
C PRO A 307 -14.12 3.78 14.29
N MET A 308 -13.64 5.02 14.39
CA MET A 308 -14.49 6.20 14.16
C MET A 308 -14.78 6.42 12.67
N ILE A 309 -13.85 6.00 11.79
CA ILE A 309 -13.94 6.21 10.34
C ILE A 309 -14.67 5.06 9.63
N LEU A 310 -14.43 3.82 10.04
CA LEU A 310 -14.86 2.61 9.34
C LEU A 310 -15.63 1.66 10.27
N ASP A 311 -16.63 0.99 9.70
CA ASP A 311 -17.32 -0.09 10.39
C ASP A 311 -16.35 -1.23 10.72
N GLN A 312 -16.54 -1.82 11.90
CA GLN A 312 -15.68 -2.87 12.43
C GLN A 312 -16.31 -4.23 12.20
N TYR A 313 -15.47 -5.21 11.85
CA TYR A 313 -15.91 -6.56 11.48
C TYR A 313 -15.15 -7.60 12.29
N ALA A 314 -15.22 -7.57 13.62
CA ALA A 314 -14.32 -8.30 14.52
C ALA A 314 -14.06 -9.78 14.13
N SER A 315 -15.08 -10.52 13.69
CA SER A 315 -14.99 -11.93 13.26
C SER A 315 -14.16 -12.16 11.99
N THR A 316 -13.82 -11.13 11.23
CA THR A 316 -13.01 -11.28 10.00
C THR A 316 -11.51 -11.04 10.22
N ALA A 317 -11.06 -10.89 11.46
CA ALA A 317 -9.64 -10.67 11.77
C ALA A 317 -8.80 -11.90 11.44
N ASP A 318 -9.12 -13.01 12.11
CA ASP A 318 -8.36 -14.25 12.01
C ASP A 318 -8.33 -14.82 10.56
N PRO A 319 -9.46 -14.84 9.81
CA PRO A 319 -9.44 -15.27 8.42
C PRO A 319 -8.67 -14.35 7.48
N TRP A 320 -8.67 -13.03 7.76
CA TRP A 320 -7.94 -12.06 6.96
C TRP A 320 -6.44 -12.27 7.06
N ASP A 321 -5.94 -12.30 8.29
CA ASP A 321 -4.50 -12.34 8.51
C ASP A 321 -3.92 -13.69 8.07
N CYS A 322 -4.70 -14.79 8.07
CA CYS A 322 -4.27 -16.06 7.49
C CYS A 322 -3.99 -15.95 5.99
N GLY A 323 -4.81 -15.22 5.22
CA GLY A 323 -4.63 -15.07 3.77
C GLY A 323 -3.50 -14.11 3.37
N THR A 324 -2.86 -13.43 4.33
CA THR A 324 -1.75 -12.50 4.10
C THR A 324 -0.44 -13.07 4.68
N GLN A 325 0.68 -13.00 3.95
CA GLN A 325 1.97 -13.47 4.46
C GLN A 325 2.80 -12.31 5.03
N PRO A 326 3.15 -12.29 6.32
CA PRO A 326 4.07 -11.30 6.89
C PRO A 326 5.40 -11.26 6.12
N ALA A 327 5.90 -10.06 5.81
CA ALA A 327 7.23 -9.83 5.27
C ALA A 327 8.28 -10.39 6.24
N HIS A 328 9.26 -11.10 5.67
CA HIS A 328 10.42 -11.53 6.42
C HIS A 328 11.34 -10.34 6.71
N TYR A 329 11.65 -10.12 7.98
CA TYR A 329 12.49 -9.02 8.43
C TYR A 329 13.91 -9.52 8.69
N ALA A 330 14.90 -8.80 8.16
CA ALA A 330 16.31 -9.11 8.31
C ALA A 330 17.14 -7.83 8.39
N VAL A 331 18.26 -7.87 9.10
CA VAL A 331 19.26 -6.80 9.11
C VAL A 331 20.38 -7.18 8.16
N TYR A 332 20.63 -6.33 7.19
CA TYR A 332 21.76 -6.45 6.27
C TYR A 332 22.84 -5.44 6.62
N ILE A 333 24.08 -5.91 6.68
CA ILE A 333 25.28 -5.10 6.92
C ILE A 333 26.22 -5.33 5.73
N PRO A 334 26.46 -4.32 4.87
CA PRO A 334 27.34 -4.46 3.72
C PRO A 334 28.80 -4.62 4.15
N THR A 335 29.56 -5.43 3.41
CA THR A 335 31.02 -5.54 3.52
C THR A 335 31.63 -4.42 2.67
N CYS A 336 32.32 -3.48 3.31
CA CYS A 336 32.86 -2.27 2.66
C CYS A 336 31.79 -1.36 2.00
N ASP A 337 32.21 -0.20 1.49
CA ASP A 337 31.31 0.81 0.90
C ASP A 337 30.67 0.40 -0.45
N THR A 338 31.00 -0.78 -0.98
CA THR A 338 30.54 -1.24 -2.30
C THR A 338 29.11 -1.78 -2.29
N GLY A 339 28.55 -2.15 -1.13
CA GLY A 339 27.12 -2.47 -0.96
C GLY A 339 26.62 -3.82 -1.50
N ASP A 340 27.32 -4.42 -2.47
CA ASP A 340 26.85 -5.58 -3.24
C ASP A 340 26.87 -6.92 -2.45
N VAL A 341 27.80 -7.06 -1.51
CA VAL A 341 27.98 -8.27 -0.69
C VAL A 341 28.06 -7.90 0.78
N GLY A 342 27.46 -8.71 1.64
CA GLY A 342 27.42 -8.40 3.06
C GLY A 342 27.01 -9.56 3.94
N LYS A 343 26.49 -9.22 5.10
CA LYS A 343 26.03 -10.14 6.12
C LYS A 343 24.56 -9.89 6.41
N LEU A 344 23.79 -10.97 6.46
CA LEU A 344 22.40 -10.99 6.85
C LEU A 344 22.27 -11.60 8.26
N ILE A 345 21.64 -10.87 9.16
CA ILE A 345 21.25 -11.32 10.50
C ILE A 345 19.72 -11.41 10.53
N HIS A 346 19.20 -12.60 10.77
CA HIS A 346 17.75 -12.83 10.78
C HIS A 346 17.37 -14.05 11.61
N VAL A 347 16.08 -14.19 11.89
CA VAL A 347 15.51 -15.45 12.36
C VAL A 347 14.70 -16.08 11.24
N THR A 348 15.01 -17.33 10.92
CA THR A 348 14.33 -18.11 9.89
C THR A 348 13.40 -19.14 10.51
N GLY A 349 12.26 -19.40 9.90
CA GLY A 349 11.28 -20.35 10.40
C GLY A 349 9.85 -19.86 10.24
N ASN A 350 8.93 -20.53 10.93
CA ASN A 350 7.52 -20.19 10.93
C ASN A 350 6.92 -20.52 12.30
N PRO A 351 5.75 -19.95 12.65
CA PRO A 351 5.13 -20.21 13.95
C PRO A 351 4.85 -21.70 14.24
N ALA A 352 4.71 -22.54 13.21
CA ALA A 352 4.46 -23.98 13.36
C ALA A 352 5.69 -24.78 13.78
N GLN A 353 6.87 -24.36 13.34
CA GLN A 353 8.15 -25.03 13.61
C GLN A 353 8.99 -24.30 14.66
N GLY A 354 8.65 -23.04 14.95
CA GLY A 354 9.51 -22.12 15.68
C GLY A 354 10.47 -21.40 14.74
N PHE A 355 11.10 -20.37 15.27
CA PHE A 355 12.10 -19.57 14.57
C PHE A 355 13.50 -19.89 15.10
N PHE A 356 14.50 -19.75 14.25
CA PHE A 356 15.89 -20.05 14.55
C PHE A 356 16.77 -18.91 14.06
N LEU A 357 17.68 -18.45 14.93
CA LEU A 357 18.66 -17.44 14.56
C LEU A 357 19.63 -18.00 13.52
N GLU A 358 19.84 -17.26 12.44
CA GLU A 358 20.78 -17.59 11.38
C GLU A 358 21.60 -16.35 10.98
N PHE A 359 22.90 -16.55 10.79
CA PHE A 359 23.81 -15.57 10.21
C PHE A 359 24.26 -16.04 8.84
N ARG A 360 23.79 -15.39 7.77
CA ARG A 360 24.30 -15.62 6.41
C ARG A 360 25.36 -14.57 6.09
N ARG A 361 26.58 -15.03 5.84
CA ARG A 361 27.75 -14.17 5.59
C ARG A 361 28.22 -14.32 4.15
N ASN A 362 28.77 -13.25 3.59
CA ASN A 362 29.04 -13.11 2.16
C ASN A 362 27.79 -13.33 1.32
N TYR A 363 26.66 -12.85 1.83
CA TYR A 363 25.37 -12.89 1.17
C TYR A 363 25.37 -11.87 0.02
N ASP A 364 25.03 -12.36 -1.16
CA ASP A 364 25.03 -11.61 -2.42
C ASP A 364 23.59 -11.39 -2.90
N PHE A 365 23.24 -10.12 -3.15
CA PHE A 365 21.92 -9.72 -3.63
C PHE A 365 21.74 -9.90 -5.15
N ASP A 366 22.81 -10.08 -5.92
CA ASP A 366 22.75 -10.32 -7.38
C ASP A 366 22.44 -11.78 -7.72
N ALA A 367 22.43 -12.68 -6.73
CA ALA A 367 21.90 -14.03 -6.88
C ALA A 367 20.36 -14.00 -7.08
N PRO A 368 19.77 -14.96 -7.83
CA PRO A 368 18.32 -15.04 -7.99
C PRO A 368 17.64 -15.32 -6.64
N GLN A 369 17.05 -14.29 -6.06
CA GLN A 369 16.47 -14.26 -4.70
C GLN A 369 15.02 -13.74 -4.75
N PRO A 370 14.18 -14.01 -3.74
CA PRO A 370 12.86 -13.38 -3.60
C PRO A 370 12.98 -11.85 -3.58
N SER A 371 11.95 -11.13 -4.07
CA SER A 371 11.91 -9.66 -4.08
C SER A 371 12.08 -9.11 -2.66
N PHE A 372 12.99 -8.15 -2.48
CA PHE A 372 13.27 -7.52 -1.19
C PHE A 372 13.24 -5.98 -1.31
N GLN A 373 13.01 -5.31 -0.18
CA GLN A 373 13.14 -3.87 -0.05
C GLN A 373 14.23 -3.54 0.97
N LEU A 374 15.25 -2.77 0.56
CA LEU A 374 16.26 -2.25 1.47
C LEU A 374 15.78 -0.94 2.09
N ILE A 375 15.81 -0.88 3.42
CA ILE A 375 15.45 0.31 4.19
C ILE A 375 16.69 0.71 5.00
N PRO A 376 17.27 1.91 4.76
CA PRO A 376 18.39 2.39 5.56
C PRO A 376 18.01 2.48 7.04
N LEU A 377 18.69 1.72 7.90
CA LEU A 377 18.41 1.67 9.34
C LEU A 377 19.23 2.69 10.12
N ALA A 378 20.55 2.54 10.14
CA ALA A 378 21.49 3.43 10.83
C ALA A 378 22.91 3.29 10.26
N GLN A 379 23.76 4.29 10.50
CA GLN A 379 25.21 4.16 10.37
C GLN A 379 25.79 3.63 11.68
N VAL A 380 26.77 2.74 11.58
CA VAL A 380 27.38 2.05 12.72
C VAL A 380 28.90 2.13 12.63
N ASP A 381 29.56 2.13 13.78
CA ASP A 381 31.03 2.15 13.87
C ASP A 381 31.60 0.78 13.45
N ASP A 382 32.57 0.78 12.54
CA ASP A 382 33.16 -0.42 11.96
C ASP A 382 33.84 -1.32 13.00
N ARG A 383 34.27 -0.75 14.13
CA ARG A 383 34.89 -1.51 15.24
C ARG A 383 33.97 -2.56 15.85
N TYR A 384 32.65 -2.43 15.66
CA TYR A 384 31.65 -3.36 16.16
C TYR A 384 31.30 -4.47 15.19
N ILE A 385 31.74 -4.35 13.93
CA ILE A 385 31.45 -5.25 12.82
C ILE A 385 32.70 -6.03 12.46
N LYS A 386 32.55 -7.31 12.15
CA LYS A 386 33.64 -8.13 11.63
C LYS A 386 33.28 -8.68 10.27
N ASP A 387 34.03 -8.23 9.28
CA ASP A 387 33.92 -8.72 7.90
C ASP A 387 34.31 -10.20 7.82
N THR A 388 33.67 -10.89 6.88
CA THR A 388 33.87 -12.31 6.69
C THR A 388 34.99 -12.55 5.69
N VAL A 389 35.91 -13.45 6.05
CA VAL A 389 37.04 -13.78 5.17
C VAL A 389 36.61 -14.76 4.08
N GLY A 390 36.89 -14.42 2.82
CA GLY A 390 36.60 -15.23 1.64
C GLY A 390 35.28 -14.85 0.96
N ASN A 391 35.01 -15.45 -0.20
CA ASN A 391 33.88 -15.05 -1.07
C ASN A 391 32.73 -16.08 -1.08
N LYS A 392 32.86 -17.15 -0.30
CA LYS A 392 31.83 -18.19 -0.25
C LYS A 392 30.76 -17.78 0.76
N GLU A 393 29.50 -17.90 0.36
CA GLU A 393 28.39 -17.74 1.27
C GLU A 393 28.37 -18.83 2.34
N ILE A 394 28.21 -18.44 3.61
CA ILE A 394 28.20 -19.35 4.76
C ILE A 394 27.05 -18.97 5.68
N GLY A 395 26.15 -19.92 5.95
CA GLY A 395 25.13 -19.84 7.00
C GLY A 395 25.58 -20.61 8.26
N ASP A 396 25.59 -19.94 9.42
CA ASP A 396 25.78 -20.59 10.73
C ASP A 396 25.12 -19.78 11.86
N THR A 397 25.26 -20.24 13.11
CA THR A 397 24.68 -19.60 14.30
C THR A 397 25.74 -19.09 15.28
N ILE A 398 27.01 -19.04 14.88
CA ILE A 398 28.13 -18.70 15.77
C ILE A 398 28.44 -17.23 15.64
N ALA A 399 28.25 -16.44 16.70
CA ALA A 399 28.58 -15.02 16.70
C ALA A 399 30.09 -14.76 16.57
N ARG A 400 30.46 -13.73 15.79
CA ARG A 400 31.83 -13.33 15.42
C ARG A 400 32.08 -11.84 15.65
N ASP A 401 31.04 -11.04 15.84
CA ASP A 401 31.11 -9.61 16.14
C ASP A 401 30.08 -9.19 17.19
N ARG A 402 30.01 -7.89 17.49
CA ARG A 402 29.13 -7.37 18.55
C ARG A 402 27.66 -7.44 18.17
N PHE A 403 27.31 -7.17 16.91
CA PHE A 403 25.93 -7.22 16.43
C PHE A 403 25.38 -8.64 16.44
N GLU A 404 26.18 -9.62 15.99
CA GLU A 404 25.84 -11.04 16.09
C GLU A 404 25.78 -11.50 17.55
N SER A 405 26.68 -11.01 18.41
CA SER A 405 26.66 -11.34 19.85
C SER A 405 25.37 -10.86 20.51
N VAL A 406 24.93 -9.62 20.24
CA VAL A 406 23.65 -9.11 20.73
C VAL A 406 22.49 -9.95 20.21
N ALA A 407 22.51 -10.35 18.93
CA ALA A 407 21.46 -11.19 18.34
C ALA A 407 21.30 -12.53 19.08
N THR A 408 22.41 -13.14 19.53
CA THR A 408 22.35 -14.39 20.32
C THR A 408 21.73 -14.22 21.71
N THR A 409 21.62 -12.99 22.21
CA THR A 409 20.99 -12.70 23.52
C THR A 409 19.46 -12.58 23.43
N VAL A 410 18.91 -12.40 22.22
CA VAL A 410 17.48 -12.28 21.97
C VAL A 410 16.92 -13.62 21.53
N GLN A 411 16.06 -14.21 22.35
CA GLN A 411 15.49 -15.52 22.08
C GLN A 411 14.58 -15.47 20.84
N PRO A 412 14.87 -16.27 19.79
CA PRO A 412 13.94 -16.44 18.69
C PRO A 412 12.59 -16.97 19.18
N PRO A 413 11.47 -16.56 18.56
CA PRO A 413 10.16 -17.07 18.93
C PRO A 413 10.09 -18.59 18.86
N SER A 414 9.69 -19.20 19.96
CA SER A 414 9.49 -20.65 20.03
C SER A 414 8.26 -21.09 19.23
N ARG A 415 8.15 -22.40 18.98
CA ARG A 415 6.99 -22.99 18.33
C ARG A 415 5.71 -22.57 19.05
N SER A 416 4.77 -21.99 18.31
CA SER A 416 3.47 -21.63 18.87
C SER A 416 2.61 -22.89 19.04
N PRO A 417 1.97 -23.10 20.21
CA PRO A 417 0.98 -24.16 20.39
C PRO A 417 -0.26 -23.94 19.50
N ASN A 418 -0.47 -22.70 19.05
CA ASN A 418 -1.37 -22.36 17.97
C ASN A 418 -0.57 -21.66 16.85
N PRO A 419 -0.03 -22.41 15.87
CA PRO A 419 0.78 -21.88 14.76
C PRO A 419 0.11 -20.82 13.91
N PHE A 420 -1.20 -20.66 14.06
CA PHE A 420 -2.02 -19.71 13.33
C PHE A 420 -2.51 -18.57 14.24
N ASP A 421 -2.07 -18.52 15.50
CA ASP A 421 -2.25 -17.35 16.38
C ASP A 421 -1.41 -16.19 15.86
N LEU A 422 -2.10 -15.12 15.49
CA LEU A 422 -1.56 -13.95 14.81
C LEU A 422 -0.88 -12.97 15.77
N SER A 423 -1.11 -13.14 17.07
CA SER A 423 -0.36 -12.47 18.12
C SER A 423 0.92 -13.23 18.49
N ALA A 424 1.11 -14.43 17.94
CA ALA A 424 2.31 -15.22 18.18
C ALA A 424 3.53 -14.42 17.70
N PRO A 425 4.56 -14.27 18.55
CA PRO A 425 5.78 -13.57 18.15
C PRO A 425 6.39 -14.20 16.89
N ASN A 426 6.79 -13.37 15.94
CA ASN A 426 7.38 -13.78 14.67
C ASN A 426 8.74 -13.08 14.41
N CYS A 427 9.28 -13.21 13.21
CA CYS A 427 10.56 -12.59 12.84
C CYS A 427 10.59 -11.06 12.97
N GLN A 428 9.46 -10.38 12.75
CA GLN A 428 9.34 -8.93 12.88
C GLN A 428 9.40 -8.51 14.35
N ASN A 429 8.75 -9.27 15.24
CA ASN A 429 8.85 -9.05 16.69
C ASN A 429 10.29 -9.24 17.18
N TRP A 430 10.94 -10.33 16.75
CA TRP A 430 12.32 -10.58 17.11
C TRP A 430 13.25 -9.47 16.65
N LEU A 431 13.07 -8.93 15.44
CA LEU A 431 13.90 -7.84 14.94
C LEU A 431 13.70 -6.54 15.74
N LEU A 432 12.47 -6.27 16.19
CA LEU A 432 12.20 -5.14 17.07
C LEU A 432 12.93 -5.30 18.41
N ASP A 433 12.79 -6.46 19.06
CA ASP A 433 13.45 -6.76 20.35
C ASP A 433 14.98 -6.73 20.22
N TYR A 434 15.51 -7.24 19.10
CA TYR A 434 16.93 -7.16 18.76
C TYR A 434 17.40 -5.70 18.63
N THR A 435 16.61 -4.85 17.98
CA THR A 435 16.96 -3.44 17.81
C THR A 435 16.87 -2.67 19.11
N GLU A 436 15.89 -2.98 19.98
CA GLU A 436 15.81 -2.42 21.32
C GLU A 436 17.06 -2.75 22.15
N LYS A 437 17.62 -3.95 21.98
CA LYS A 437 18.91 -4.31 22.60
C LYS A 437 20.09 -3.55 22.01
N LEU A 438 20.16 -3.39 20.69
CA LEU A 438 21.23 -2.60 20.06
C LEU A 438 21.21 -1.14 20.52
N VAL A 439 20.02 -0.56 20.69
CA VAL A 439 19.82 0.79 21.23
C VAL A 439 20.28 0.87 22.69
N ALA A 440 19.90 -0.10 23.53
CA ALA A 440 20.28 -0.13 24.94
C ALA A 440 21.81 -0.24 25.16
N GLU A 441 22.52 -0.85 24.21
CA GLU A 441 24.00 -0.98 24.20
C GLU A 441 24.70 0.19 23.49
N ASP A 442 23.97 1.23 23.05
CA ASP A 442 24.47 2.42 22.35
C ASP A 442 25.19 2.09 21.02
N TYR A 443 24.77 1.03 20.33
CA TYR A 443 25.31 0.64 19.02
C TYR A 443 24.57 1.29 17.85
N VAL A 444 23.30 1.68 18.05
CA VAL A 444 22.46 2.37 17.07
C VAL A 444 21.60 3.43 17.76
N PRO A 445 21.22 4.52 17.08
CA PRO A 445 20.39 5.56 17.68
C PRO A 445 18.94 5.09 17.90
N ASP A 446 18.24 5.68 18.89
CA ASP A 446 16.81 5.45 19.18
C ASP A 446 15.90 5.59 17.95
N SER A 447 16.27 6.46 17.00
CA SER A 447 15.52 6.70 15.76
C SER A 447 15.37 5.42 14.90
N THR A 448 16.29 4.46 15.04
CA THR A 448 16.26 3.17 14.33
C THR A 448 14.98 2.38 14.64
N LEU A 449 14.47 2.47 15.87
CA LEU A 449 13.21 1.83 16.27
C LEU A 449 12.01 2.38 15.49
N SER A 450 12.01 3.67 15.17
CA SER A 450 10.97 4.29 14.34
C SER A 450 11.00 3.76 12.92
N VAL A 451 12.19 3.58 12.34
CA VAL A 451 12.36 3.04 10.99
C VAL A 451 11.79 1.63 10.89
N ILE A 452 12.12 0.74 11.83
CA ILE A 452 11.60 -0.64 11.84
C ILE A 452 10.09 -0.68 12.05
N ARG A 453 9.55 0.18 12.92
CA ARG A 453 8.11 0.28 13.16
C ARG A 453 7.33 0.74 11.93
N ASN A 454 7.96 1.52 11.06
CA ASN A 454 7.38 2.03 9.81
C ASN A 454 7.73 1.19 8.58
N ALA A 455 8.49 0.10 8.73
CA ALA A 455 8.82 -0.79 7.63
C ALA A 455 7.57 -1.54 7.11
N PRO A 456 7.48 -1.85 5.80
CA PRO A 456 6.36 -2.59 5.24
C PRO A 456 6.27 -4.01 5.80
N LYS A 457 5.13 -4.33 6.38
CA LYS A 457 4.91 -5.60 7.08
C LYS A 457 4.64 -6.78 6.17
N VAL A 458 4.50 -6.56 4.86
CA VAL A 458 4.33 -7.54 3.76
C VAL A 458 4.98 -6.99 2.50
N LEU A 459 5.56 -7.88 1.69
CA LEU A 459 6.28 -7.57 0.45
C LEU A 459 5.41 -7.85 -0.78
#